data_AF-A0A4V2XI08-F1
#
_entry.id   AF-A0A4V2XI08-F1
#
_cell.length_a   1.000
_cell.length_b   1.000
_cell.length_c   1.000
_cell.angle_alpha   90.00
_cell.angle_beta   90.00
_cell.angle_gamma   90.00
#
_symmetry.space_group_name_H-M   'P 1'
#
loop_
_entity.id
_entity.type
_entity.pdbx_description
1 polymer ?
#
loop_
_entity_poly.entity_id
_entity_poly.type
_entity_poly.pdbx_seq_one_letter_code
_entity_poly.pdbx_strand_id
1 'polypeptide(L)' 'MPFVSDWRGERLDDGFIAHRIGELSDYQVLNGCLGEVQAQDEGELWLLCDAQTRLSERIALAESTRRRP' A
#
# COMPACT_ATOMS: atom_id res chain seq x y z
N MET A 1 -11.68 -13.19 -4.92
CA MET A 1 -10.62 -13.49 -3.94
C MET A 1 -10.65 -12.38 -2.89
N PRO A 2 -10.53 -12.65 -1.57
CA PRO A 2 -10.57 -11.56 -0.61
C PRO A 2 -9.26 -10.79 -0.73
N PHE A 3 -9.35 -9.52 -1.12
CA PHE A 3 -8.22 -8.61 -1.20
C PHE A 3 -7.51 -8.56 0.16
N VAL A 4 -6.19 -8.32 0.13
CA VAL A 4 -5.40 -7.91 1.29
C VAL A 4 -6.21 -6.85 2.05
N SER A 5 -6.45 -7.05 3.35
CA SER A 5 -7.52 -6.39 4.11
C SER A 5 -7.53 -4.85 4.04
N ASP A 6 -6.41 -4.24 3.67
CA ASP A 6 -6.23 -2.78 3.61
C ASP A 6 -6.31 -2.20 2.20
N TRP A 7 -6.69 -2.99 1.20
CA TRP A 7 -6.74 -2.59 -0.20
C TRP A 7 -8.10 -2.89 -0.84
N ARG A 8 -8.60 -1.93 -1.62
CA ARG A 8 -9.74 -2.11 -2.51
C ARG A 8 -9.23 -2.15 -3.95
N GLY A 9 -9.27 -3.33 -4.55
CA GLY A 9 -8.91 -3.50 -5.96
C GLY A 9 -10.10 -3.35 -6.90
N GLU A 10 -9.83 -2.79 -8.07
CA GLU A 10 -10.78 -2.57 -9.16
C GLU A 10 -10.10 -3.03 -10.47
N ARG A 11 -10.88 -3.66 -11.36
CA ARG A 11 -10.39 -4.08 -12.67
C ARG A 11 -10.67 -2.97 -13.68
N LEU A 12 -9.66 -2.61 -14.46
CA LEU A 12 -9.72 -1.66 -15.56
C LEU A 12 -9.72 -2.41 -16.91
N ASP A 13 -9.95 -1.68 -18.00
CA ASP A 13 -9.97 -2.27 -19.35
C ASP A 13 -8.59 -2.82 -19.76
N ASP A 14 -7.49 -2.26 -19.23
CA ASP A 14 -6.11 -2.59 -19.56
C ASP A 14 -5.25 -3.01 -18.35
N GLY A 15 -5.88 -3.37 -17.24
CA GLY A 15 -5.16 -3.85 -16.06
C GLY A 15 -5.97 -3.81 -14.78
N PHE A 16 -5.27 -3.59 -13.68
CA PHE A 16 -5.83 -3.56 -12.34
C PHE A 16 -5.28 -2.37 -11.58
N ILE A 17 -6.12 -1.80 -10.73
CA ILE A 17 -5.77 -0.74 -9.80
C ILE A 17 -6.19 -1.17 -8.40
N ALA A 18 -5.43 -0.78 -7.39
CA ALA A 18 -5.83 -0.95 -6.00
C ALA A 18 -5.58 0.33 -5.23
N HIS A 19 -6.60 0.75 -4.48
CA HIS A 19 -6.54 1.89 -3.58
C HIS A 19 -6.45 1.40 -2.15
N ARG A 20 -5.58 2.02 -1.36
CA ARG A 20 -5.50 1.73 0.07
C ARG A 20 -6.75 2.26 0.78
N ILE A 21 -7.29 1.48 1.71
CA ILE A 21 -8.48 1.84 2.50
C ILE A 21 -8.10 2.82 3.62
N GLY A 22 -6.93 2.64 4.23
CA GLY A 22 -6.40 3.52 5.28
C GLY A 22 -5.57 4.69 4.73
N GLU A 23 -5.63 5.82 5.43
CA GLU A 23 -4.79 6.98 5.13
C GLU A 23 -3.33 6.73 5.52
N LEU A 24 -2.41 7.33 4.77
CA LEU A 24 -0.98 7.33 5.07
C LEU A 24 -0.61 8.62 5.83
N SER A 25 0.30 8.52 6.78
CA SER A 25 0.89 9.70 7.40
C SER A 25 1.78 10.46 6.41
N ASP A 26 1.99 11.76 6.61
CA ASP A 26 2.95 12.55 5.82
C ASP A 26 4.34 11.89 5.83
N TYR A 27 4.74 11.31 6.95
CA TYR A 27 6.00 10.60 7.07
C TYR A 27 6.03 9.35 6.19
N GLN A 28 4.94 8.58 6.12
CA GLN A 28 4.84 7.42 5.23
C GLN A 28 4.91 7.81 3.76
N VAL A 29 4.20 8.85 3.35
CA VAL A 29 4.20 9.38 1.97
C VAL A 29 5.61 9.86 1.58
N LEU A 30 6.26 10.65 2.44
CA LEU A 30 7.61 11.15 2.21
C LEU A 30 8.66 10.03 2.09
N ASN A 31 8.38 8.83 2.62
CA ASN A 31 9.25 7.66 2.54
C ASN A 31 8.77 6.63 1.51
N GLY A 32 7.90 7.02 0.56
CA GLY A 32 7.57 6.21 -0.61
C GLY A 32 6.42 5.22 -0.43
N CYS A 33 5.64 5.33 0.65
CA CYS A 33 4.39 4.60 0.75
C CYS A 33 3.37 5.20 -0.22
N LEU A 34 2.70 4.33 -0.98
CA LEU A 34 1.70 4.72 -1.97
C LEU A 34 0.28 4.41 -1.47
N GLY A 35 -0.65 5.33 -1.76
CA GLY A 35 -2.08 5.14 -1.56
C GLY A 35 -2.77 4.41 -2.71
N GLU A 36 -2.09 4.23 -3.83
CA GLU A 36 -2.58 3.57 -5.03
C GLU A 36 -1.46 2.76 -5.69
N VAL A 37 -1.79 1.59 -6.24
CA VAL A 37 -0.90 0.80 -7.09
C VAL A 37 -1.65 0.31 -8.32
N GLN A 38 -0.93 0.15 -9.44
CA GLN A 38 -1.45 -0.35 -10.70
C GLN A 38 -0.63 -1.56 -11.16
N ALA A 39 -1.27 -2.50 -11.83
CA ALA A 39 -0.69 -3.74 -12.31
C ALA A 39 -1.35 -4.21 -13.61
N GLN A 40 -0.65 -5.03 -14.39
CA GLN A 40 -1.19 -5.63 -15.62
C GLN A 40 -2.05 -6.87 -15.33
N ASP A 41 -1.73 -7.62 -14.27
CA ASP A 41 -2.47 -8.79 -13.85
C ASP A 41 -2.75 -8.82 -12.34
N GLU A 42 -3.70 -9.67 -11.94
CA GLU A 42 -4.16 -9.78 -10.55
C GLU A 42 -3.05 -10.28 -9.59
N GLY A 43 -2.13 -11.12 -10.08
CA GLY A 43 -1.01 -11.63 -9.29
C GLY A 43 0.04 -10.56 -9.02
N GLU A 44 0.39 -9.77 -10.05
CA GLU A 44 1.23 -8.58 -9.88
C GLU A 44 0.58 -7.59 -8.91
N LEU A 45 -0.71 -7.30 -9.05
CA LEU A 45 -1.43 -6.40 -8.15
C LEU A 45 -1.32 -6.85 -6.70
N TRP A 46 -1.50 -8.15 -6.45
CA TRP A 46 -1.39 -8.73 -5.12
C TRP A 46 0.02 -8.53 -4.53
N LEU A 47 1.07 -8.76 -5.31
CA LEU A 47 2.46 -8.58 -4.88
C LEU A 47 2.77 -7.11 -4.56
N LEU A 48 2.29 -6.17 -5.38
CA LEU A 48 2.47 -4.75 -5.15
C LEU A 48 1.74 -4.28 -3.88
N CYS A 49 0.51 -4.74 -3.65
CA CYS A 49 -0.24 -4.48 -2.42
C CYS A 49 0.50 -5.02 -1.17
N ASP A 50 0.97 -6.27 -1.20
CA ASP A 50 1.73 -6.86 -0.08
C ASP A 50 3.02 -6.09 0.20
N ALA A 51 3.78 -5.73 -0.85
CA ALA A 51 5.00 -4.94 -0.72
C ALA A 51 4.72 -3.56 -0.10
N GLN A 52 3.67 -2.87 -0.57
CA GLN A 52 3.28 -1.57 -0.03
C GLN A 52 2.74 -1.65 1.40
N THR A 53 2.05 -2.73 1.78
CA THR A 53 1.66 -2.97 3.17
C THR A 53 2.89 -3.11 4.07
N ARG A 54 3.83 -4.00 3.72
CA ARG A 54 5.07 -4.21 4.51
C ARG A 54 5.94 -2.96 4.62
N LEU A 55 6.05 -2.17 3.53
CA LEU A 55 6.74 -0.89 3.56
C LEU A 55 6.06 0.05 4.56
N SER A 56 4.75 0.22 4.47
CA SER A 56 4.00 1.13 5.35
C SER A 56 4.13 0.78 6.83
N GLU A 57 4.13 -0.52 7.17
CA GLU A 57 4.35 -1.00 8.54
C GLU A 57 5.77 -0.71 9.04
N ARG A 58 6.79 -0.94 8.20
CA ARG A 58 8.19 -0.65 8.51
C ARG A 58 8.43 0.84 8.73
N ILE A 59 7.84 1.69 7.90
CA ILE A 59 7.94 3.14 8.03
C ILE A 59 7.17 3.65 9.26
N ALA A 60 5.99 3.10 9.56
CA ALA A 60 5.26 3.43 10.79
C ALA A 60 6.08 3.07 12.05
N LEU A 61 6.78 1.94 12.03
CA LEU A 61 7.69 1.56 13.12
C LEU A 61 8.83 2.58 13.26
N ALA A 62 9.48 2.98 12.16
CA ALA A 62 10.53 3.99 12.17
C ALA A 62 10.03 5.36 12.67
N GLU A 63 8.84 5.77 12.24
CA GLU A 63 8.16 6.98 12.71
C GLU A 63 7.95 6.95 14.22
N SER A 64 7.49 5.80 14.74
CA SER A 64 7.26 5.61 16.17
C SER A 64 8.56 5.69 16.99
N THR A 65 9.68 5.18 16.47
CA THR A 65 11.00 5.28 17.11
C THR A 65 11.47 6.72 17.21
N ARG A 66 11.23 7.54 16.18
CA ARG A 66 11.56 8.98 16.20
C ARG A 66 10.73 9.77 17.21
N ARG A 67 9.48 9.35 17.44
CA ARG A 67 8.56 10.00 18.40
C ARG A 67 8.82 9.59 19.85
N ARG A 68 9.65 8.57 20.10
CA ARG A 68 10.09 8.22 21.46
C ARG A 68 11.22 9.18 21.89
N PRO A 69 11.16 9.74 23.11
CA PRO A 69 12.16 10.65 23.65
C PRO A 69 13.53 9.99 23.86
#